data_AF-A0A8T1M0U5-F1
#
_entry.id   AF-A0A8T1M0U5-F1
#
_cell.length_a   1.000
_cell.length_b   1.000
_cell.length_c   1.000
_cell.angle_alpha   90.00
_cell.angle_beta   90.00
_cell.angle_gamma   90.00
#
_symmetry.space_group_name_H-M   'P 1'
#
loop_
_entity.id
_entity.type
_entity.pdbx_description
1 polymer ?
#
loop_
_entity_poly.entity_id
_entity_poly.type
_entity_poly.pdbx_seq_one_letter_code
_entity_poly.pdbx_strand_id
1 'polypeptide(L)'
;MKYFRPFSATTMADLVRVCLRQALTDEFAVSVTYAGSADKLPFRYTRLCTLIEETVLCNPVSKDCTRQDLAKEIQKWFGNARHRLAQRTRLTTSALNQEAGIITLDLPSD
;
A
#
# COMPACT_ATOMS: atom_id res chain seq x y z
N MET A 1 7.30 -20.82 10.46
CA MET A 1 8.12 -20.04 9.50
C MET A 1 7.68 -18.58 9.53
N LYS A 2 8.60 -17.62 9.47
CA LYS A 2 8.27 -16.18 9.32
C LYS A 2 8.45 -15.81 7.85
N TYR A 3 7.36 -15.52 7.15
CA TYR A 3 7.37 -15.22 5.70
C TYR A 3 7.76 -13.77 5.39
N PHE A 4 7.74 -12.89 6.39
CA PHE A 4 8.05 -11.47 6.26
C PHE A 4 9.13 -11.07 7.27
N ARG A 5 9.84 -9.97 6.97
CA ARG A 5 10.81 -9.39 7.90
C ARG A 5 10.12 -8.94 9.19
N PRO A 6 10.85 -8.88 10.33
CA PRO A 6 10.30 -8.35 11.57
C PRO A 6 9.66 -6.98 11.36
N PHE A 7 8.44 -6.81 11.86
CA PHE A 7 7.68 -5.58 11.70
C PHE A 7 7.79 -4.73 12.96
N SER A 8 8.13 -3.45 12.82
CA SER A 8 7.92 -2.44 13.86
C SER A 8 6.50 -1.87 13.76
N ALA A 9 5.49 -2.74 13.73
CA ALA A 9 4.09 -2.33 13.66
C ALA A 9 3.52 -2.18 15.07
N THR A 10 2.88 -1.04 15.32
CA THR A 10 2.21 -0.75 16.60
C THR A 10 0.70 -0.98 16.53
N THR A 11 0.13 -1.07 15.32
CA THR A 11 -1.28 -1.34 15.06
C THR A 11 -1.46 -2.41 13.97
N MET A 12 -2.63 -3.06 13.91
CA MET A 12 -2.99 -3.96 12.81
C MET A 12 -2.91 -3.25 11.45
N ALA A 13 -3.40 -2.01 11.36
CA ALA A 13 -3.39 -1.24 10.13
C ALA A 13 -1.97 -1.01 9.61
N ASP A 14 -1.03 -0.73 10.51
CA ASP A 14 0.39 -0.57 10.14
C ASP A 14 1.00 -1.90 9.71
N LEU A 15 0.69 -2.99 10.41
CA LEU A 15 1.15 -4.32 10.02
C LEU A 15 0.66 -4.70 8.62
N VAL A 16 -0.63 -4.50 8.33
CA VAL A 16 -1.23 -4.72 7.00
C VAL A 16 -0.52 -3.89 5.93
N ARG A 17 -0.29 -2.59 6.20
CA ARG A 17 0.42 -1.70 5.26
C ARG A 17 1.83 -2.18 4.97
N VAL A 18 2.57 -2.64 5.98
CA VAL A 18 3.95 -3.10 5.79
C VAL A 18 3.98 -4.42 5.03
N CYS A 19 3.11 -5.38 5.36
CA CYS A 19 2.97 -6.63 4.61
C CYS A 19 2.68 -6.35 3.13
N LEU A 20 1.68 -5.50 2.84
CA LEU A 20 1.29 -5.18 1.47
C LEU A 20 2.37 -4.43 0.72
N ARG A 21 3.05 -3.46 1.35
CA ARG A 21 4.17 -2.73 0.72
C ARG A 21 5.40 -3.59 0.44
N GLN A 22 5.65 -4.62 1.25
CA GLN A 22 6.74 -5.58 0.98
C GLN A 22 6.38 -6.51 -0.18
N ALA A 23 5.10 -6.85 -0.33
CA ALA A 23 4.65 -7.84 -1.29
C ALA A 23 4.27 -7.25 -2.65
N LEU A 24 3.79 -6.00 -2.70
CA LEU A 24 3.14 -5.42 -3.87
C LEU A 24 3.67 -4.01 -4.18
N THR A 25 3.74 -3.69 -5.47
CA THR A 25 3.96 -2.32 -5.95
C THR A 25 2.64 -1.54 -6.04
N ASP A 26 2.71 -0.21 -5.98
CA ASP A 26 1.52 0.62 -6.16
C ASP A 26 0.98 0.53 -7.61
N GLU A 27 1.84 0.32 -8.61
CA GLU A 27 1.45 0.06 -10.00
C GLU A 27 0.54 -1.16 -10.10
N PHE A 28 0.93 -2.28 -9.47
CA PHE A 28 0.11 -3.47 -9.42
C PHE A 28 -1.16 -3.23 -8.60
N ALA A 29 -1.05 -2.56 -7.45
CA ALA A 29 -2.19 -2.30 -6.58
C ALA A 29 -3.27 -1.41 -7.23
N VAL A 30 -2.93 -0.62 -8.26
CA VAL A 30 -3.92 0.17 -9.02
C VAL A 30 -4.75 -0.70 -9.96
N SER A 31 -4.20 -1.80 -10.50
CA SER A 31 -4.87 -2.68 -11.48
C SER A 31 -5.72 -3.78 -10.84
N VAL A 32 -5.57 -4.02 -9.54
CA VAL A 32 -6.35 -5.01 -8.79
C VAL A 32 -7.22 -4.37 -7.72
N THR A 33 -8.19 -5.11 -7.20
CA THR A 33 -8.93 -4.72 -5.98
C THR A 33 -9.01 -5.90 -5.03
N TYR A 34 -9.31 -5.62 -3.76
CA TYR A 34 -9.42 -6.68 -2.76
C TYR A 34 -10.47 -7.74 -3.15
N ALA A 35 -11.72 -7.31 -3.41
CA ALA A 35 -12.82 -8.22 -3.72
C ALA A 35 -12.99 -8.56 -5.21
N GLY A 36 -12.33 -7.81 -6.11
CA GLY A 36 -12.61 -7.79 -7.54
C GLY A 36 -13.65 -6.73 -7.91
N SER A 37 -13.65 -6.30 -9.16
CA SER A 37 -14.71 -5.49 -9.78
C SER A 37 -14.83 -5.87 -11.26
N ALA A 38 -15.79 -5.29 -12.00
CA ALA A 38 -15.96 -5.57 -13.43
C ALA A 38 -14.66 -5.48 -14.23
N ASP A 39 -13.85 -4.45 -13.96
CA ASP A 39 -12.61 -4.17 -14.72
C ASP A 39 -11.32 -4.58 -13.99
N LYS A 40 -11.40 -5.21 -12.80
CA LYS A 40 -10.21 -5.47 -11.97
C LYS A 40 -10.24 -6.84 -11.31
N LEU A 41 -9.10 -7.50 -11.34
CA LEU A 41 -8.94 -8.84 -10.77
C LEU A 41 -9.04 -8.83 -9.22
N PRO A 42 -9.65 -9.87 -8.62
CA PRO A 42 -9.75 -10.00 -7.17
C PRO A 42 -8.43 -10.47 -6.54
N PHE A 43 -7.94 -9.71 -5.56
CA PHE A 43 -6.75 -10.09 -4.78
C PHE A 43 -7.05 -11.13 -3.68
N ARG A 44 -8.26 -11.11 -3.10
CA ARG A 44 -8.66 -11.94 -1.94
C ARG A 44 -8.47 -13.44 -2.11
N TYR A 45 -8.47 -13.93 -3.35
CA TYR A 45 -8.35 -15.36 -3.66
C TYR A 45 -6.93 -15.78 -3.99
N THR A 46 -5.97 -14.86 -3.95
CA THR A 46 -4.57 -15.18 -4.19
C THR A 46 -3.95 -15.85 -2.96
N ARG A 47 -3.01 -16.77 -3.20
CA ARG A 47 -2.24 -17.38 -2.10
C ARG A 47 -1.48 -16.33 -1.29
N LEU A 48 -1.06 -15.24 -1.93
CA LEU A 48 -0.41 -14.12 -1.27
C LEU A 48 -1.34 -13.42 -0.27
N CYS A 49 -2.62 -13.23 -0.61
CA CYS A 49 -3.59 -12.69 0.33
C CYS A 49 -3.74 -13.60 1.56
N THR A 50 -3.86 -14.91 1.37
CA THR A 50 -3.91 -15.88 2.48
C THR A 50 -2.69 -15.77 3.39
N LEU A 51 -1.48 -15.68 2.83
CA LEU A 51 -0.25 -15.55 3.61
C LEU A 51 -0.18 -14.24 4.38
N ILE A 52 -0.64 -13.13 3.80
CA ILE A 52 -0.73 -11.83 4.49
C ILE A 52 -1.74 -11.92 5.63
N GLU A 53 -2.91 -12.52 5.38
CA GLU A 53 -3.94 -12.66 6.41
C GLU A 53 -3.47 -13.49 7.59
N GLU A 54 -2.87 -14.66 7.33
CA GLU A 54 -2.29 -15.51 8.38
C GLU A 54 -1.19 -14.78 9.14
N THR A 55 -0.32 -14.03 8.44
CA THR A 55 0.76 -13.27 9.07
C THR A 55 0.22 -12.19 10.01
N VAL A 56 -0.84 -11.49 9.60
CA VAL A 56 -1.45 -10.42 10.40
C VAL A 56 -2.21 -11.00 11.58
N LEU A 57 -3.08 -11.99 11.36
CA LEU A 57 -3.93 -12.57 12.40
C LEU A 57 -3.15 -13.32 13.48
N CYS A 58 -2.02 -13.92 13.13
CA CYS A 58 -1.14 -14.59 14.09
C CYS A 58 -0.23 -13.61 14.86
N ASN A 59 -0.27 -12.31 14.56
CA ASN A 59 0.56 -11.31 15.23
C ASN A 59 -0.11 -10.82 16.53
N PRO A 60 0.62 -10.73 17.66
CA PRO A 60 0.08 -10.22 18.93
C PRO A 60 -0.55 -8.82 18.85
N VAL A 61 -0.09 -7.97 17.92
CA VAL A 61 -0.63 -6.62 17.67
C VAL A 61 -2.07 -6.67 17.14
N SER A 62 -2.52 -7.82 16.62
CA SER A 62 -3.85 -8.03 16.06
C SER A 62 -4.73 -8.96 16.89
N LYS A 63 -4.37 -9.23 18.16
CA LYS A 63 -5.07 -10.19 19.03
C LYS A 63 -6.58 -9.95 19.19
N ASP A 64 -7.02 -8.69 19.12
CA ASP A 64 -8.42 -8.29 19.30
C ASP A 64 -9.10 -7.95 17.97
N CYS A 65 -8.44 -8.20 16.83
CA CYS A 65 -8.96 -7.84 15.51
C CYS A 65 -9.64 -9.02 14.83
N THR A 66 -10.77 -8.76 14.17
CA THR A 66 -11.47 -9.79 13.39
C THR A 66 -10.93 -9.88 11.97
N ARG A 67 -11.22 -11.00 11.28
CA ARG A 67 -11.00 -11.12 9.83
C ARG A 67 -11.70 -10.02 9.03
N GLN A 68 -12.84 -9.52 9.52
CA GLN A 68 -13.57 -8.45 8.88
C GLN A 68 -12.83 -7.11 8.99
N ASP A 69 -12.21 -6.82 10.13
CA ASP A 69 -11.42 -5.60 10.33
C ASP A 69 -10.17 -5.61 9.45
N LEU A 70 -9.52 -6.78 9.36
CA LEU A 70 -8.41 -6.99 8.44
C LEU A 70 -8.82 -6.77 6.98
N ALA A 71 -9.93 -7.37 6.55
CA ALA A 71 -10.44 -7.19 5.19
C ALA A 71 -10.71 -5.71 4.86
N LYS A 72 -11.27 -4.95 5.81
CA LYS A 72 -11.49 -3.49 5.67
C LYS A 72 -10.17 -2.74 5.48
N GLU A 73 -9.14 -3.04 6.27
CA GLU A 73 -7.84 -2.38 6.14
C GLU A 73 -7.13 -2.73 4.83
N ILE A 74 -7.20 -4.00 4.38
CA ILE A 74 -6.67 -4.39 3.06
C ILE A 74 -7.41 -3.66 1.94
N GLN A 75 -8.75 -3.64 1.99
CA GLN A 75 -9.56 -2.94 0.99
C GLN A 75 -9.26 -1.44 0.95
N LYS A 76 -9.13 -0.80 2.12
CA LYS A 76 -8.73 0.61 2.25
C LYS A 76 -7.35 0.85 1.65
N TRP A 77 -6.41 -0.07 1.85
CA TRP A 77 -5.08 0.03 1.26
C TRP A 77 -5.14 -0.01 -0.27
N PHE A 78 -5.87 -0.94 -0.89
CA PHE A 78 -6.04 -0.95 -2.35
C PHE A 78 -6.75 0.30 -2.86
N GLY A 79 -7.77 0.79 -2.15
CA GLY A 79 -8.50 2.02 -2.50
C GLY A 79 -7.59 3.25 -2.60
N ASN A 80 -6.52 3.29 -1.81
CA ASN A 80 -5.56 4.40 -1.78
C ASN A 80 -4.38 4.23 -2.76
N ALA A 81 -4.30 3.13 -3.53
CA ALA A 81 -3.14 2.83 -4.37
C ALA A 81 -2.84 3.92 -5.40
N ARG A 82 -3.89 4.45 -6.06
CA ARG A 82 -3.73 5.52 -7.06
C ARG A 82 -3.19 6.80 -6.45
N HIS A 83 -3.67 7.16 -5.25
CA HIS A 83 -3.19 8.33 -4.54
C HIS A 83 -1.73 8.18 -4.14
N ARG A 84 -1.34 7.02 -3.60
CA ARG A 84 0.07 6.73 -3.26
C ARG A 84 0.97 6.76 -4.47
N LEU A 85 0.54 6.17 -5.59
CA LEU A 85 1.30 6.19 -6.84
C LEU A 85 1.52 7.63 -7.32
N ALA A 86 0.47 8.45 -7.37
CA ALA A 86 0.57 9.84 -7.77
C ALA A 86 1.48 10.66 -6.84
N GLN A 87 1.39 10.43 -5.53
CA GLN A 87 2.24 11.11 -4.54
C GLN A 87 3.72 10.73 -4.74
N ARG A 88 4.02 9.45 -4.97
CA ARG A 88 5.39 8.99 -5.23
C ARG A 88 5.96 9.60 -6.51
N THR A 89 5.20 9.61 -7.60
CA THR A 89 5.64 10.21 -8.87
C THR A 89 5.97 11.69 -8.69
N ARG A 90 5.12 12.46 -7.99
CA ARG A 90 5.38 13.88 -7.70
C ARG A 90 6.67 14.11 -6.93
N LEU A 91 6.92 13.30 -5.90
CA LEU A 91 8.14 13.41 -5.09
C LEU A 91 9.39 13.08 -5.91
N THR A 92 9.34 12.03 -6.73
CA THR A 92 10.46 11.68 -7.63
C THR A 92 10.71 12.79 -8.65
N THR A 93 9.68 13.35 -9.27
CA THR A 93 9.83 14.47 -10.21
C THR A 93 10.38 15.71 -9.52
N SER A 94 9.91 16.04 -8.31
CA SER A 94 10.43 17.16 -7.53
C SER A 94 11.90 16.99 -7.18
N ALA A 95 12.32 15.78 -6.77
CA ALA A 95 13.71 15.49 -6.45
C ALA A 95 14.61 15.61 -7.70
N LEU A 96 14.17 15.06 -8.83
CA LEU A 96 14.89 15.17 -10.10
C LEU A 96 14.99 16.63 -10.57
N ASN A 97 13.94 17.44 -10.40
CA ASN A 97 13.97 18.86 -10.76
C ASN A 97 14.92 19.68 -9.87
N GLN A 98 15.01 19.34 -8.57
CA GLN A 98 15.98 19.94 -7.65
C GLN A 98 17.42 19.55 -8.02
N GLU A 99 17.67 18.29 -8.36
CA GLU A 99 18.99 17.83 -8.82
C GLU A 99 19.39 18.40 -10.18
N ALA A 100 18.43 18.60 -11.09
CA ALA A 100 18.65 19.18 -12.41
C ALA A 100 18.79 20.72 -12.41
N GLY A 101 18.67 21.39 -11.26
CA GLY A 101 18.78 22.85 -11.15
C GLY A 101 17.66 23.63 -11.87
N ILE A 102 16.52 22.98 -12.17
CA ILE A 102 15.37 23.64 -12.80
C ILE A 102 14.59 24.37 -11.71
N ILE A 103 15.04 25.58 -11.39
CA ILE A 103 14.25 26.56 -10.64
C ILE A 103 13.22 27.10 -11.63
N THR A 104 11.95 26.72 -11.47
CA THR A 104 10.86 27.46 -12.11
C THR A 104 10.86 28.85 -11.49
N LEU A 105 11.53 29.80 -12.15
CA LEU A 105 11.39 31.22 -11.85
C LEU A 105 9.95 31.58 -12.19
N ASP A 106 9.10 31.68 -11.17
CA ASP A 106 7.84 32.41 -11.26
C ASP A 106 8.19 33.86 -11.61
N LEU A 107 8.22 34.16 -12.91
CA LEU A 107 8.30 35.52 -13.41
C LEU A 107 6.91 36.14 -13.19
N PRO A 108 6.79 37.23 -12.42
CA PRO A 108 5.54 37.95 -12.34
C PRO A 108 5.21 38.50 -13.73
N SER A 109 4.00 38.20 -14.20
CA SER A 109 3.47 38.79 -15.42
C SER A 109 3.19 40.27 -15.18
N ASP A 110 3.94 41.14 -15.85
CA ASP A 110 3.56 42.53 -16.13
C ASP A 110 2.69 42.61 -17.39
#